data_AF-A0A3D5E213-F1
#
_entry.id   AF-A0A3D5E213-F1
#
_cell.length_a   1.000
_cell.length_b   1.000
_cell.length_c   1.000
_cell.angle_alpha   90.00
_cell.angle_beta   90.00
_cell.angle_gamma   90.00
#
_symmetry.space_group_name_H-M   'P 1'
#
loop_
_entity.id
_entity.type
_entity.pdbx_description
1 polymer ?
#
loop_
_entity_poly.entity_id
_entity_poly.type
_entity_poly.pdbx_seq_one_letter_code
_entity_poly.pdbx_strand_id
1 'polypeptide(L)' 'SVGLAQNLAALRALSTEGIQKGHMGLHARQVAIAAGAEGDQINVIADQMVTDKKVNVKYAERLLS' A
#
# COMPACT_ATOMS: atom_id res chain seq x y z
N SER A 1 -0.99 -33.79 -15.39
CA SER A 1 -1.79 -32.55 -15.35
C SER A 1 -1.67 -31.74 -14.06
N VAL A 2 -0.68 -32.00 -13.18
CA VAL A 2 -0.51 -31.27 -11.90
C VAL A 2 0.30 -29.96 -12.08
N GLY A 3 1.25 -29.92 -13.02
CA GLY A 3 2.12 -28.75 -13.23
C GLY A 3 1.44 -27.51 -13.82
N LEU A 4 0.40 -27.68 -14.64
CA LEU A 4 -0.33 -26.54 -15.23
C LEU A 4 -1.20 -25.83 -14.18
N ALA A 5 -1.82 -26.59 -13.27
CA ALA A 5 -2.61 -26.05 -12.17
C ALA A 5 -1.74 -25.32 -11.13
N GLN A 6 -0.52 -25.79 -10.88
CA GLN A 6 0.46 -25.09 -10.04
C GLN A 6 0.93 -23.77 -10.66
N ASN A 7 1.17 -23.74 -11.97
CA ASN A 7 1.53 -22.50 -12.67
C ASN A 7 0.39 -21.46 -12.59
N LEU A 8 -0.86 -21.90 -12.79
CA LEU A 8 -2.03 -21.03 -12.65
C LEU A 8 -2.21 -20.52 -11.20
N ALA A 9 -1.99 -21.37 -10.20
CA ALA A 9 -2.05 -20.98 -8.79
C ALA A 9 -0.96 -19.96 -8.43
N ALA A 10 0.27 -20.14 -8.93
CA ALA A 10 1.38 -19.20 -8.72
C ALA A 10 1.12 -17.84 -9.39
N LEU A 11 0.61 -17.82 -10.63
CA LEU A 11 0.25 -16.57 -11.32
C LEU A 11 -0.91 -15.86 -10.63
N ARG A 12 -1.92 -16.60 -10.16
CA ARG A 12 -3.04 -16.04 -9.41
C ARG A 12 -2.58 -15.48 -8.06
N ALA A 13 -1.73 -16.20 -7.34
CA ALA A 13 -1.13 -15.74 -6.08
C ALA A 13 -0.31 -14.45 -6.29
N LEU A 14 0.57 -14.42 -7.29
CA LEU A 14 1.37 -13.24 -7.63
C LEU A 14 0.50 -12.04 -8.04
N SER A 15 -0.56 -12.29 -8.80
CA SER A 15 -1.53 -11.26 -9.19
C SER A 15 -2.28 -10.75 -7.96
N THR A 16 -2.77 -11.62 -7.08
CA THR A 16 -3.49 -11.20 -5.88
C THR A 16 -2.59 -10.52 -4.87
N GLU A 17 -1.37 -11.02 -4.62
CA GLU A 17 -0.42 -10.40 -3.68
C GLU A 17 0.11 -9.07 -4.23
N GLY A 18 0.39 -8.99 -5.53
CA GLY A 18 0.79 -7.75 -6.20
C GLY A 18 -0.33 -6.69 -6.16
N ILE A 19 -1.57 -7.11 -6.41
CA ILE A 19 -2.76 -6.25 -6.30
C ILE A 19 -2.95 -5.79 -4.85
N GLN A 20 -2.85 -6.68 -3.86
CA GLN A 20 -2.99 -6.33 -2.44
C GLN A 20 -1.89 -5.38 -1.95
N LYS A 21 -0.62 -5.61 -2.33
CA LYS A 21 0.48 -4.68 -2.06
C LYS A 21 0.27 -3.33 -2.75
N GLY A 22 -0.21 -3.33 -3.99
CA GLY A 22 -0.56 -2.13 -4.74
C GLY A 22 -1.71 -1.34 -4.10
N HIS A 23 -2.75 -2.02 -3.61
CA HIS A 23 -3.87 -1.40 -2.91
C HIS A 23 -3.45 -0.80 -1.56
N MET A 24 -2.59 -1.46 -0.80
CA MET A 24 -2.08 -0.91 0.47
C MET A 24 -1.29 0.38 0.23
N GLY A 25 -0.43 0.41 -0.79
CA GLY A 25 0.29 1.63 -1.17
C GLY A 25 -0.64 2.74 -1.67
N LEU A 26 -1.64 2.40 -2.49
CA LEU A 26 -2.63 3.38 -2.97
C LEU A 26 -3.48 3.94 -1.82
N HIS A 27 -3.95 3.08 -0.93
CA HIS A 27 -4.75 3.47 0.21
C HIS A 27 -3.94 4.36 1.17
N ALA A 28 -2.68 4.01 1.44
CA ALA A 28 -1.79 4.85 2.24
C ALA A 28 -1.56 6.23 1.60
N ARG A 29 -1.36 6.30 0.27
CA ARG A 29 -1.27 7.60 -0.43
C ARG A 29 -2.55 8.41 -0.34
N GLN A 30 -3.73 7.79 -0.46
CA GLN A 30 -5.01 8.48 -0.27
C GLN A 30 -5.17 9.02 1.14
N VAL A 31 -4.74 8.28 2.15
CA VAL A 31 -4.75 8.74 3.54
C VAL A 31 -3.76 9.89 3.76
N ALA A 32 -2.58 9.84 3.15
CA ALA A 32 -1.61 10.95 3.21
C ALA A 32 -2.17 12.23 2.57
N ILE A 33 -2.81 12.12 1.40
CA ILE A 33 -3.50 13.24 0.74
C ILE A 33 -4.62 13.80 1.63
N ALA A 34 -5.43 12.94 2.24
CA ALA A 34 -6.51 13.36 3.13
C ALA A 34 -6.01 14.07 4.40
N ALA A 35 -4.78 13.79 4.84
CA ALA A 35 -4.12 14.50 5.94
C ALA A 35 -3.50 15.85 5.51
N GLY A 36 -3.45 16.15 4.21
CA GLY A 36 -2.86 17.38 3.67
C GLY A 36 -1.42 17.24 3.17
N ALA A 37 -0.93 16.02 2.94
CA ALA A 37 0.38 15.83 2.32
C ALA A 37 0.38 16.27 0.85
N GLU A 38 1.43 16.98 0.42
CA GLU A 38 1.56 17.49 -0.93
C GLU A 38 2.87 17.04 -1.60
N GLY A 39 2.84 16.92 -2.93
CA GLY A 39 4.02 16.57 -3.74
C GLY A 39 4.74 15.31 -3.25
N ASP A 40 6.03 15.46 -2.96
CA ASP A 40 6.89 14.35 -2.54
C ASP A 40 6.53 13.80 -1.15
N GLN A 41 5.87 14.60 -0.29
CA GLN A 41 5.48 14.17 1.06
C GLN A 41 4.46 13.03 1.03
N ILE A 42 3.64 12.94 -0.02
CA ILE A 42 2.62 11.88 -0.16
C ILE A 42 3.26 10.50 -0.11
N ASN A 43 4.36 10.30 -0.85
CA ASN A 43 5.04 9.01 -0.92
C ASN A 43 5.77 8.72 0.39
N VAL A 44 6.48 9.72 0.94
CA VAL A 44 7.21 9.58 2.21
C VAL A 44 6.26 9.17 3.36
N ILE A 45 5.14 9.87 3.50
CA ILE A 45 4.17 9.60 4.56
C ILE A 45 3.46 8.27 4.33
N ALA A 46 3.07 7.96 3.09
CA ALA A 46 2.45 6.68 2.77
C ALA A 46 3.36 5.49 3.10
N ASP A 47 4.64 5.56 2.72
CA ASP A 47 5.62 4.50 3.00
C ASP A 47 5.87 4.34 4.49
N GLN A 48 5.94 5.46 5.23
CA GLN A 48 6.08 5.44 6.69
C GLN A 48 4.85 4.80 7.36
N MET A 49 3.63 5.16 6.93
CA MET A 49 2.40 4.56 7.46
C MET A 49 2.33 3.05 7.22
N VAL A 50 2.75 2.58 6.05
CA VAL A 50 2.78 1.15 5.70
C VAL A 50 3.84 0.42 6.54
N THR A 51 5.01 1.03 6.70
CA THR A 51 6.12 0.50 7.52
C THR A 51 5.70 0.33 8.97
N ASP A 52 5.02 1.34 9.52
CA ASP A 52 4.55 1.35 10.90
C ASP A 52 3.25 0.58 11.11
N LYS A 53 2.65 0.04 10.03
CA LYS A 53 1.34 -0.62 9.99
C LYS A 53 0.23 0.26 10.59
N LYS A 54 0.32 1.58 10.40
CA LYS A 54 -0.61 2.59 10.91
C LYS A 54 -1.14 3.46 9.78
N VAL A 55 -1.97 2.87 8.92
CA VAL A 55 -2.62 3.60 7.81
C VAL A 55 -3.89 4.27 8.32
N ASN A 56 -3.77 5.49 8.86
CA ASN A 56 -4.90 6.32 9.26
C ASN A 56 -4.54 7.81 9.27
N VAL A 57 -5.54 8.67 9.10
CA VAL A 57 -5.37 10.13 8.95
C VAL A 57 -4.67 10.75 10.16
N LYS A 58 -5.05 10.38 11.38
CA LYS A 58 -4.44 10.90 12.62
C LYS A 58 -2.94 10.61 12.71
N TYR A 59 -2.48 9.48 12.18
CA TYR A 59 -1.06 9.17 12.12
C TYR A 59 -0.35 9.93 11.01
N ALA A 60 -0.97 10.05 9.83
CA ALA A 60 -0.46 10.87 8.73
C ALA A 60 -0.29 12.34 9.13
N GLU A 61 -1.27 12.93 9.84
CA GLU A 61 -1.19 14.30 10.39
C GLU A 61 0.01 14.48 11.33
N ARG A 62 0.33 13.47 12.14
CA ARG A 62 1.51 13.49 13.01
C ARG A 62 2.82 13.45 12.21
N LEU A 63 2.83 12.82 11.05
CA LEU A 63 4.01 12.73 10.17
C LEU A 63 4.22 14.00 9.34
N LEU A 64 3.22 14.87 9.22
CA LEU A 64 3.32 16.18 8.57
C LEU A 64 3.94 17.25 9.47
N SER A 65 3.91 17.03 10.79
CA SER A 65 4.43 17.94 11.82
C SER A 65 5.95 17.83 11.93
#